data_AF-A0A140KZK3-F1
#
_entry.id   AF-A0A140KZK3-F1
#
_cell.length_a   1.000
_cell.length_b   1.000
_cell.length_c   1.000
_cell.angle_alpha   90.00
_cell.angle_beta   90.00
_cell.angle_gamma   90.00
#
_symmetry.space_group_name_H-M   'P 1'
#
loop_
_entity.id
_entity.type
_entity.pdbx_description
1 polymer ?
#
loop_
_entity_poly.entity_id
_entity_poly.type
_entity_poly.pdbx_seq_one_letter_code
_entity_poly.pdbx_strand_id
1 'polypeptide(L)'
;MIQLLQDKPESRKYKNLQSDLKKAGLRISPEAFLAITYIFPLVVVFLLIAIKYTNVINTLVNIEKVREVAENLNKPEIAQISLKITSTGWIFLLISALIANMLPKWVLKLIIEIKKGLGEKEILMLQTYTIIMLKVGKPVKQILISLYERASAYKEPLELAINTFSSDPNLALQTLKNSVASEGFGKICTALEQSLNYDRTISLAYLENHRILGKEINKQLRIRKNTRKKIIGVLLMIFPLVALLAIGSYPWLIFTLKQIDNVPM
;
A
#
# COMPACT_ATOMS: atom_id res chain seq x y z
N MET A 1 25.91 19.42 7.67
CA MET A 1 25.05 18.86 6.60
C MET A 1 23.67 18.40 7.10
N ILE A 2 23.56 17.88 8.32
CA ILE A 2 22.29 17.37 8.90
C ILE A 2 21.29 18.50 9.26
N GLN A 3 21.75 19.69 9.65
CA GLN A 3 20.88 20.83 9.99
C GLN A 3 20.15 21.48 8.79
N LEU A 4 20.61 21.25 7.55
CA LEU A 4 20.03 21.87 6.35
C LEU A 4 18.84 21.09 5.76
N LEU A 5 18.56 19.90 6.28
CA LEU A 5 17.49 18.99 5.85
C LEU A 5 16.32 18.92 6.85
N GLN A 6 16.37 19.69 7.93
CA GLN A 6 15.30 19.75 8.92
C GLN A 6 14.17 20.64 8.40
N ASP A 7 13.11 20.01 7.86
CA ASP A 7 11.81 20.68 7.79
C ASP A 7 11.47 21.16 9.21
N LYS A 8 11.17 22.46 9.38
CA LYS A 8 10.84 23.01 10.69
C LYS A 8 9.71 22.18 11.32
N PRO A 9 9.75 21.84 12.62
CA PRO A 9 8.75 21.01 13.28
C PRO A 9 7.33 21.58 13.19
N GLU A 10 7.19 22.88 12.96
CA GLU A 10 5.90 23.54 12.75
C GLU A 10 5.34 23.45 11.32
N SER A 11 6.14 23.01 10.36
CA SER A 11 5.73 22.87 8.96
C SER A 11 4.60 21.86 8.81
N ARG A 12 3.60 22.20 7.99
CA ARG A 12 2.47 21.30 7.66
C ARG A 12 2.96 19.96 7.10
N LYS A 13 4.06 19.95 6.34
CA LYS A 13 4.67 18.73 5.78
C LYS A 13 5.23 17.83 6.88
N TYR A 14 5.88 18.41 7.88
CA TYR A 14 6.44 17.70 9.02
C TYR A 14 5.33 17.05 9.87
N LYS A 15 4.29 17.81 10.21
CA LYS A 15 3.13 17.30 10.99
C LYS A 15 2.40 16.18 10.26
N ASN A 16 2.23 16.31 8.93
CA ASN A 16 1.64 15.24 8.11
C ASN A 16 2.50 13.98 8.12
N LEU A 17 3.81 14.11 7.93
CA LEU A 17 4.73 12.98 7.96
C LEU A 17 4.73 12.27 9.32
N GLN A 18 4.73 13.04 10.41
CA GLN A 18 4.62 12.50 11.77
C GLN A 18 3.31 11.73 11.98
N SER A 19 2.20 12.27 11.49
CA SER A 19 0.89 11.59 11.51
C SER A 19 0.93 10.27 10.72
N ASP A 20 1.52 10.29 9.52
CA ASP A 20 1.62 9.12 8.66
C ASP A 20 2.52 8.02 9.26
N LEU A 21 3.64 8.41 9.88
CA LEU A 21 4.51 7.49 10.62
C LEU A 21 3.78 6.87 11.83
N LYS A 22 2.99 7.68 12.56
CA LYS A 22 2.17 7.18 13.67
C LYS A 22 1.09 6.22 13.18
N LYS A 23 0.40 6.51 12.07
CA LYS A 23 -0.58 5.60 11.43
C LYS A 23 0.06 4.31 10.95
N ALA A 24 1.29 4.39 10.43
CA ALA A 24 2.09 3.21 10.07
C ALA A 24 2.56 2.44 11.32
N GLY A 25 2.45 3.00 12.52
CA GLY A 25 2.96 2.46 13.78
C GLY A 25 4.47 2.28 13.78
N LEU A 26 5.19 3.13 13.04
CA LEU A 26 6.64 3.16 13.01
C LEU A 26 7.12 4.09 14.13
N ARG A 27 7.99 3.57 15.01
CA ARG A 27 8.63 4.35 16.09
C ARG A 27 9.86 5.11 15.58
N ILE A 28 9.73 5.71 14.40
CA ILE A 28 10.81 6.42 13.71
C ILE A 28 10.46 7.91 13.72
N SER A 29 11.44 8.77 14.00
CA SER A 29 11.23 10.20 13.95
C SER A 29 11.09 10.69 12.49
N PRO A 30 10.34 11.78 12.23
CA PRO A 30 10.21 12.32 10.88
C PRO A 30 11.57 12.66 10.23
N GLU A 31 12.55 13.11 11.02
CA GLU A 31 13.90 13.42 10.57
C GLU A 31 14.65 12.16 10.12
N ALA A 32 14.56 11.08 10.90
CA ALA A 32 15.17 9.80 10.54
C ALA A 32 14.54 9.25 9.24
N PHE A 33 13.24 9.39 9.05
CA PHE A 33 12.57 8.99 7.80
C PHE A 33 13.01 9.85 6.60
N LEU A 34 13.15 11.16 6.78
CA LEU A 34 13.67 12.05 5.74
C LEU A 34 15.12 11.70 5.40
N ALA A 35 15.96 11.44 6.40
CA ALA A 35 17.34 11.01 6.20
C ALA A 35 17.41 9.70 5.40
N ILE A 36 16.60 8.69 5.74
CA ILE A 36 16.48 7.45 4.96
C ILE A 36 16.06 7.76 3.53
N THR A 37 15.09 8.65 3.33
CA THR A 37 14.61 9.02 1.99
C THR A 37 15.70 9.63 1.12
N TYR A 38 16.60 10.45 1.69
CA TYR A 38 17.72 11.04 0.96
C TYR A 38 18.93 10.13 0.79
N ILE A 39 19.23 9.27 1.78
CA ILE A 39 20.36 8.34 1.74
C ILE A 39 20.07 7.17 0.81
N PHE A 40 18.84 6.69 0.77
CA PHE A 40 18.46 5.49 0.01
C PHE A 40 18.80 5.56 -1.49
N PRO A 41 18.56 6.67 -2.23
CA PRO A 41 19.01 6.81 -3.61
C PRO A 41 20.52 6.67 -3.80
N LEU A 42 21.32 7.23 -2.88
CA LEU A 42 22.78 7.13 -2.94
C LEU A 42 23.24 5.69 -2.76
N VAL A 43 22.63 4.96 -1.83
CA VAL A 43 22.89 3.53 -1.60
C VAL A 43 22.52 2.71 -2.84
N VAL A 44 21.39 2.99 -3.48
CA VAL A 44 20.96 2.31 -4.71
C VAL A 44 21.94 2.56 -5.86
N VAL A 45 22.36 3.80 -6.07
CA VAL A 45 23.37 4.13 -7.10
C VAL A 45 24.69 3.42 -6.83
N PHE A 46 25.16 3.42 -5.58
CA PHE A 46 26.36 2.70 -5.19
C PHE A 46 26.25 1.19 -5.45
N LEU A 47 25.12 0.57 -5.09
CA LEU A 47 24.85 -0.85 -5.37
C LEU A 47 24.85 -1.16 -6.87
N LEU A 48 24.22 -0.32 -7.70
CA LEU A 48 24.20 -0.53 -9.15
C LEU A 48 25.60 -0.43 -9.76
N ILE A 49 26.42 0.50 -9.28
CA ILE A 49 27.82 0.61 -9.67
C ILE A 49 28.59 -0.64 -9.23
N ALA A 50 28.41 -1.09 -7.99
CA ALA A 50 29.06 -2.30 -7.48
C ALA A 50 28.69 -3.54 -8.30
N ILE A 51 27.40 -3.73 -8.63
CA ILE A 51 26.92 -4.83 -9.49
C ILE A 51 27.58 -4.78 -10.87
N LYS A 52 27.75 -3.59 -11.45
CA LYS A 52 28.45 -3.44 -12.73
C LYS A 52 29.91 -3.88 -12.61
N TYR A 53 30.61 -3.47 -11.56
CA TYR A 53 32.00 -3.87 -11.33
C TYR A 53 32.15 -5.37 -11.07
N THR A 54 31.25 -5.99 -10.29
CA THR A 54 31.27 -7.44 -10.09
C THR A 54 31.04 -8.20 -11.39
N ASN A 55 30.16 -7.70 -12.27
CA ASN A 55 29.94 -8.30 -13.58
C ASN A 55 31.19 -8.21 -14.46
N VAL A 56 31.92 -7.09 -14.42
CA VAL A 56 33.18 -6.92 -15.16
C VAL A 56 34.28 -7.84 -14.62
N ILE A 57 34.41 -7.98 -13.30
CA ILE A 57 35.37 -8.91 -12.70
C ILE A 57 35.01 -10.36 -13.06
N ASN A 58 33.72 -10.71 -13.05
CA ASN A 58 33.25 -12.04 -13.43
C ASN A 58 33.53 -12.37 -14.90
N THR A 59 33.39 -11.40 -15.81
CA THR A 59 33.75 -11.59 -17.22
C THR A 59 35.26 -11.69 -17.42
N LEU A 60 36.06 -10.92 -16.67
CA LEU A 60 37.53 -11.00 -16.67
C LEU A 60 38.03 -12.38 -16.21
N VAL A 61 37.46 -12.93 -15.13
CA VAL A 61 37.86 -14.24 -14.59
C VAL A 61 37.43 -15.39 -15.50
N ASN A 62 36.35 -15.25 -16.26
CA ASN A 62 35.81 -16.29 -17.16
C ASN A 62 36.10 -16.02 -18.65
N ILE A 63 37.17 -15.28 -18.98
CA ILE A 63 37.48 -14.82 -20.35
C ILE A 63 37.48 -15.96 -21.38
N GLU A 64 37.96 -17.16 -21.04
CA GLU A 64 37.95 -18.31 -21.96
C GLU A 64 36.53 -18.75 -22.33
N LYS A 65 35.66 -18.94 -21.32
CA LYS A 65 34.24 -19.27 -21.53
C LYS A 65 33.48 -18.16 -22.25
N VAL A 66 33.82 -16.90 -21.97
CA VAL A 66 33.18 -15.74 -22.61
C VAL A 66 33.59 -15.64 -24.08
N ARG A 67 34.84 -15.98 -24.44
CA ARG A 67 35.30 -16.06 -25.83
C ARG A 67 34.60 -17.17 -26.60
N GLU A 68 34.48 -18.35 -26.01
CA GLU A 68 33.74 -19.49 -26.59
C GLU A 68 32.27 -19.14 -26.84
N VAL A 69 31.62 -18.46 -25.89
CA VAL A 69 30.23 -17.98 -26.04
C VAL A 69 30.11 -16.85 -27.09
N ALA A 70 31.09 -15.95 -27.18
CA ALA A 70 31.10 -14.85 -28.14
C ALA A 70 31.30 -15.34 -29.59
N GLU A 71 32.13 -16.36 -29.80
CA GLU A 71 32.30 -17.04 -31.08
C GLU A 71 31.02 -17.79 -31.48
N ASN A 72 30.41 -18.53 -30.56
CA ASN A 72 29.14 -19.24 -30.79
C ASN A 72 27.96 -18.30 -31.10
N LEU A 73 27.96 -17.07 -30.56
CA LEU A 73 26.91 -16.07 -30.79
C LEU A 73 27.22 -15.10 -31.93
N ASN A 74 28.38 -15.22 -32.59
CA ASN A 74 28.86 -14.32 -33.64
C ASN A 74 28.82 -12.83 -33.23
N LYS A 75 29.06 -12.56 -31.94
CA LYS A 75 29.00 -11.21 -31.31
C LYS A 75 30.31 -10.91 -30.58
N PRO A 76 31.33 -10.37 -31.29
CA PRO A 76 32.65 -10.07 -30.70
C PRO A 76 32.60 -8.95 -29.65
N GLU A 77 31.51 -8.19 -29.60
CA GLU A 77 31.28 -7.11 -28.62
C GLU A 77 31.21 -7.62 -27.17
N ILE A 78 30.81 -8.88 -26.96
CA ILE A 78 30.67 -9.47 -25.62
C ILE A 78 32.04 -9.68 -24.95
N ALA A 79 33.10 -9.85 -25.75
CA ALA A 79 34.47 -10.01 -25.29
C ALA A 79 35.19 -8.67 -25.00
N GLN A 80 34.61 -7.53 -25.43
CA GLN A 80 35.19 -6.22 -25.19
C GLN A 80 34.82 -5.71 -23.80
N ILE A 81 35.80 -5.78 -22.89
CA ILE A 81 35.65 -5.27 -21.51
C ILE A 81 35.80 -3.75 -21.54
N SER A 82 34.67 -3.03 -21.54
CA SER A 82 34.66 -1.58 -21.38
C SER A 82 34.28 -1.20 -19.95
N LEU A 83 35.24 -0.61 -19.23
CA LEU A 83 35.01 -0.02 -17.90
C LEU A 83 34.26 1.32 -17.97
N LYS A 84 34.08 1.87 -19.18
CA LYS A 84 33.44 3.17 -19.37
C LYS A 84 31.94 3.07 -19.09
N ILE A 85 31.42 3.99 -18.28
CA ILE A 85 29.98 4.21 -18.20
C ILE A 85 29.59 5.01 -19.43
N THR A 86 29.01 4.34 -20.42
CA THR A 86 28.43 4.98 -21.61
C THR A 86 27.38 6.01 -21.16
N SER A 87 27.15 7.05 -21.96
CA SER A 87 26.15 8.10 -21.67
C SER A 87 24.76 7.53 -21.35
N THR A 88 24.38 6.41 -21.98
CA THR A 88 23.16 5.65 -21.69
C THR A 88 23.14 5.04 -20.28
N GLY A 89 24.28 4.61 -19.75
CA GLY A 89 24.42 4.10 -18.39
C GLY A 89 24.28 5.18 -17.31
N TRP A 90 24.75 6.40 -17.59
CA TRP A 90 24.55 7.54 -16.69
C TRP A 90 23.08 7.94 -16.58
N ILE A 91 22.35 7.94 -17.70
CA ILE A 91 20.91 8.19 -17.74
C ILE A 91 20.16 7.14 -16.92
N PHE A 92 20.53 5.86 -17.05
CA PHE A 92 19.93 4.78 -16.27
C PHE A 92 20.14 4.95 -14.76
N LEU A 93 21.36 5.31 -14.33
CA LEU A 93 21.66 5.58 -12.92
C LEU A 93 20.82 6.76 -12.39
N LEU A 94 20.69 7.85 -13.15
CA LEU A 94 19.85 9.00 -12.76
C LEU A 94 18.37 8.63 -12.62
N ILE A 95 17.82 7.87 -13.58
CA ILE A 95 16.42 7.39 -13.52
C ILE A 95 16.23 6.48 -12.29
N SER A 96 17.17 5.58 -12.04
CA SER A 96 17.10 4.68 -10.87
C SER A 96 17.14 5.45 -9.54
N ALA A 97 17.93 6.52 -9.44
CA ALA A 97 18.00 7.37 -8.27
C ALA A 97 16.69 8.14 -8.03
N LEU A 98 16.06 8.65 -9.10
CA LEU A 98 14.76 9.31 -9.03
C LEU A 98 13.67 8.36 -8.51
N ILE A 99 13.62 7.13 -9.04
CA ILE A 99 12.68 6.09 -8.60
C ILE A 99 12.96 5.71 -7.13
N ALA A 100 14.23 5.54 -6.77
CA ALA A 100 14.64 5.22 -5.41
C ALA A 100 14.20 6.28 -4.39
N ASN A 101 14.21 7.57 -4.75
CA ASN A 101 13.77 8.64 -3.85
C ASN A 101 12.26 8.58 -3.55
N MET A 102 11.46 8.02 -4.46
CA MET A 102 10.01 7.87 -4.28
C MET A 102 9.62 6.62 -3.49
N LEU A 103 10.48 5.60 -3.46
CA LEU A 103 10.21 4.29 -2.85
C LEU A 103 9.84 4.39 -1.36
N PRO A 104 10.61 5.06 -0.47
CA PRO A 104 10.30 5.12 0.95
C PRO A 104 8.90 5.70 1.25
N LYS A 105 8.51 6.75 0.51
CA LYS A 105 7.17 7.36 0.63
C LYS A 105 6.07 6.42 0.17
N TRP A 106 6.30 5.66 -0.89
CA TRP A 106 5.33 4.69 -1.40
C TRP A 106 5.15 3.52 -0.43
N VAL A 107 6.26 2.98 0.10
CA VAL A 107 6.26 1.96 1.14
C VAL A 107 5.50 2.43 2.38
N LEU A 108 5.72 3.66 2.84
CA LEU A 108 4.99 4.23 3.97
C LEU A 108 3.47 4.24 3.73
N LYS A 109 3.04 4.71 2.56
CA LYS A 109 1.61 4.70 2.19
C LYS A 109 1.04 3.28 2.13
N LEU A 110 1.78 2.32 1.59
CA LEU A 110 1.35 0.92 1.55
C LEU A 110 1.18 0.34 2.95
N ILE A 111 2.12 0.60 3.89
CA ILE A 111 2.01 0.14 5.27
C ILE A 111 0.76 0.73 5.94
N ILE A 112 0.49 2.02 5.74
CA ILE A 112 -0.71 2.68 6.27
C ILE A 112 -1.98 2.04 5.72
N GLU A 113 -2.05 1.79 4.41
CA GLU A 113 -3.22 1.19 3.77
C GLU A 113 -3.45 -0.25 4.25
N ILE A 114 -2.38 -1.04 4.40
CA ILE A 114 -2.44 -2.39 4.96
C ILE A 114 -2.96 -2.34 6.40
N LYS A 115 -2.42 -1.45 7.23
CA LYS A 115 -2.86 -1.31 8.63
C LYS A 115 -4.31 -0.85 8.74
N LYS A 116 -4.75 0.07 7.88
CA LYS A 116 -6.15 0.50 7.79
C LYS A 116 -7.06 -0.69 7.46
N GLY A 117 -6.70 -1.48 6.45
CA GLY A 117 -7.46 -2.68 6.07
C GLY A 117 -7.48 -3.76 7.15
N LEU A 118 -6.39 -3.92 7.92
CA LEU A 118 -6.35 -4.80 9.09
C LEU A 118 -7.25 -4.30 10.21
N GLY A 119 -7.22 -2.99 10.50
CA GLY A 119 -8.10 -2.35 11.48
C GLY A 119 -9.59 -2.49 11.12
N GLU A 120 -9.94 -2.35 9.84
CA GLU A 120 -11.33 -2.56 9.37
C GLU A 120 -11.83 -4.00 9.61
N LYS A 121 -10.96 -5.01 9.41
CA LYS A 121 -11.30 -6.40 9.72
C LYS A 121 -11.42 -6.63 11.23
N GLU A 122 -10.53 -6.05 12.02
CA GLU A 122 -10.59 -6.09 13.47
C GLU A 122 -11.89 -5.48 13.98
N ILE A 123 -12.30 -4.32 13.45
CA ILE A 123 -13.57 -3.67 13.82
C ILE A 123 -14.77 -4.57 13.55
N LEU A 124 -14.83 -5.26 12.41
CA LEU A 124 -15.94 -6.18 12.12
C LEU A 124 -15.99 -7.35 13.11
N MET A 125 -14.82 -7.83 13.55
CA MET A 125 -14.71 -8.84 14.59
C MET A 125 -15.22 -8.30 15.93
N LEU A 126 -14.75 -7.12 16.34
CA LEU A 126 -15.15 -6.45 17.59
C LEU A 126 -16.66 -6.11 17.60
N GLN A 127 -17.23 -5.67 16.48
CA GLN A 127 -18.67 -5.50 16.31
C GLN A 127 -19.42 -6.81 16.53
N THR A 128 -18.93 -7.92 15.97
CA THR A 128 -19.55 -9.24 16.14
C THR A 128 -19.52 -9.70 17.59
N TYR A 129 -18.39 -9.54 18.28
CA TYR A 129 -18.29 -9.84 19.72
C TYR A 129 -19.23 -8.96 20.54
N THR A 130 -19.31 -7.68 20.23
CA THR A 130 -20.22 -6.75 20.91
C THR A 130 -21.67 -7.20 20.76
N ILE A 131 -22.12 -7.55 19.55
CA ILE A 131 -23.47 -8.09 19.31
C ILE A 131 -23.72 -9.35 20.15
N ILE A 132 -22.78 -10.31 20.14
CA ILE A 132 -22.93 -11.57 20.90
C ILE A 132 -23.05 -11.28 22.40
N MET A 133 -22.19 -10.43 22.94
CA MET A 133 -22.19 -10.11 24.38
C MET A 133 -23.43 -9.32 24.82
N LEU A 134 -23.91 -8.40 23.98
CA LEU A 134 -25.17 -7.68 24.21
C LEU A 134 -26.37 -8.63 24.20
N LYS A 135 -26.41 -9.62 23.29
CA LYS A 135 -27.47 -10.65 23.26
C LYS A 135 -27.49 -11.52 24.51
N VAL A 136 -26.32 -11.87 25.03
CA VAL A 136 -26.17 -12.64 26.29
C VAL A 136 -26.46 -11.75 27.52
N GLY A 137 -26.65 -10.45 27.34
CA GLY A 137 -27.00 -9.51 28.41
C GLY A 137 -25.83 -9.14 29.32
N LYS A 138 -24.59 -9.25 28.82
CA LYS A 138 -23.39 -8.86 29.57
C LYS A 138 -23.37 -7.34 29.83
N PRO A 139 -22.90 -6.89 31.01
CA PRO A 139 -22.79 -5.46 31.30
C PRO A 139 -21.69 -4.81 30.46
N VAL A 140 -21.89 -3.55 30.06
CA VAL A 140 -21.02 -2.81 29.13
C VAL A 140 -19.54 -2.84 29.53
N LYS A 141 -19.22 -2.72 30.83
CA LYS A 141 -17.84 -2.84 31.34
C LYS A 141 -17.18 -4.19 30.99
N GLN A 142 -17.91 -5.30 31.14
CA GLN A 142 -17.40 -6.63 30.77
C GLN A 142 -17.23 -6.77 29.25
N ILE A 143 -18.10 -6.11 28.47
CA ILE A 143 -17.95 -6.05 27.02
C ILE A 143 -16.67 -5.30 26.67
N LEU A 144 -16.40 -4.13 27.27
CA LEU A 144 -15.16 -3.38 27.05
C LEU A 144 -13.90 -4.22 27.37
N ILE A 145 -13.87 -4.92 28.49
CA ILE A 145 -12.77 -5.84 28.85
C ILE A 145 -12.61 -6.94 27.81
N SER A 146 -13.72 -7.57 27.41
CA SER A 146 -13.75 -8.61 26.38
C SER A 146 -13.29 -8.11 25.00
N LEU A 147 -13.50 -6.83 24.70
CA LEU A 147 -13.01 -6.19 23.48
C LEU A 147 -11.51 -5.86 23.61
N TYR A 148 -11.04 -5.41 24.77
CA TYR A 148 -9.62 -5.14 25.04
C TYR A 148 -8.75 -6.39 24.89
N GLU A 149 -9.20 -7.52 25.43
CA GLU A 149 -8.49 -8.80 25.32
C GLU A 149 -8.31 -9.27 23.88
N ARG A 150 -9.27 -8.93 23.01
CA ARG A 150 -9.31 -9.37 21.61
C ARG A 150 -8.77 -8.33 20.62
N ALA A 151 -8.73 -7.07 21.02
CA ALA A 151 -8.22 -5.99 20.19
C ALA A 151 -6.70 -6.13 20.02
N SER A 152 -6.21 -5.79 18.84
CA SER A 152 -4.79 -5.69 18.53
C SER A 152 -4.39 -4.24 18.29
N ALA A 153 -5.19 -3.49 17.52
CA ALA A 153 -4.93 -2.10 17.17
C ALA A 153 -5.53 -1.11 18.17
N TYR A 154 -6.59 -1.50 18.89
CA TYR A 154 -7.37 -0.60 19.75
C TYR A 154 -7.17 -0.86 21.26
N LYS A 155 -6.10 -1.56 21.66
CA LYS A 155 -5.86 -1.88 23.08
C LYS A 155 -5.73 -0.66 23.97
N GLU A 156 -4.83 0.26 23.62
CA GLU A 156 -4.54 1.48 24.40
C GLU A 156 -5.81 2.33 24.64
N PRO A 157 -6.62 2.67 23.62
CA PRO A 157 -7.84 3.43 23.87
C PRO A 157 -8.89 2.62 24.67
N LEU A 158 -8.98 1.30 24.48
CA LEU A 158 -9.89 0.46 25.27
C LEU A 158 -9.46 0.36 26.74
N GLU A 159 -8.16 0.29 27.03
CA GLU A 159 -7.62 0.24 28.38
C GLU A 159 -7.96 1.53 29.16
N LEU A 160 -7.74 2.68 28.54
CA LEU A 160 -8.12 3.98 29.10
C LEU A 160 -9.62 4.05 29.39
N ALA A 161 -10.44 3.53 28.49
CA ALA A 161 -11.88 3.47 28.68
C ALA A 161 -12.27 2.56 29.85
N ILE A 162 -11.67 1.37 29.96
CA ILE A 162 -11.94 0.42 31.07
C ILE A 162 -11.59 1.03 32.43
N ASN A 163 -10.44 1.71 32.50
CA ASN A 163 -9.95 2.32 33.74
C ASN A 163 -10.84 3.47 34.20
N THR A 164 -11.33 4.29 33.26
CA THR A 164 -12.20 5.43 33.57
C THR A 164 -13.69 5.08 33.67
N PHE A 165 -14.10 3.92 33.15
CA PHE A 165 -15.51 3.49 33.11
C PHE A 165 -16.18 3.45 34.48
N SER A 166 -15.43 3.11 35.54
CA SER A 166 -16.00 2.98 36.89
C SER A 166 -16.34 4.33 37.51
N SER A 167 -15.67 5.40 37.07
CA SER A 167 -15.89 6.77 37.55
C SER A 167 -17.02 7.44 36.78
N ASP A 168 -16.96 7.40 35.45
CA ASP A 168 -18.01 7.92 34.58
C ASP A 168 -18.12 7.05 33.31
N PRO A 169 -19.12 6.16 33.24
CA PRO A 169 -19.36 5.29 32.09
C PRO A 169 -19.60 6.03 30.77
N ASN A 170 -20.28 7.19 30.80
CA ASN A 170 -20.63 7.94 29.60
C ASN A 170 -19.43 8.70 29.07
N LEU A 171 -18.69 9.38 29.95
CA LEU A 171 -17.45 10.07 29.59
C LEU A 171 -16.39 9.08 29.07
N ALA A 172 -16.29 7.89 29.67
CA ALA A 172 -15.37 6.85 29.23
C ALA A 172 -15.66 6.39 27.78
N LEU A 173 -16.93 6.16 27.44
CA LEU A 173 -17.32 5.75 26.09
C LEU A 173 -17.17 6.90 25.06
N GLN A 174 -17.45 8.14 25.45
CA GLN A 174 -17.21 9.30 24.57
C GLN A 174 -15.71 9.52 24.31
N THR A 175 -14.88 9.39 25.34
CA THR A 175 -13.43 9.49 25.22
C THR A 175 -12.88 8.38 24.33
N LEU A 176 -13.39 7.16 24.49
CA LEU A 176 -13.06 6.02 23.63
C LEU A 176 -13.43 6.32 22.17
N LYS A 177 -14.64 6.81 21.90
CA LYS A 177 -15.10 7.18 20.56
C LYS A 177 -14.23 8.27 19.92
N ASN A 178 -13.85 9.29 20.70
CA ASN A 178 -13.05 10.41 20.20
C ASN A 178 -11.57 10.03 20.00
N SER A 179 -11.05 9.08 20.77
CA SER A 179 -9.68 8.58 20.65
C SER A 179 -9.45 7.75 19.38
N VAL A 180 -10.51 7.14 18.83
CA VAL A 180 -10.44 6.27 17.66
C VAL A 180 -11.07 6.95 16.45
N ALA A 181 -10.22 7.42 15.52
CA ALA A 181 -10.65 8.02 14.25
C ALA A 181 -11.14 6.97 13.22
N SER A 182 -12.09 6.11 13.62
CA SER A 182 -12.71 5.11 12.75
C SER A 182 -14.23 5.11 12.93
N GLU A 183 -14.95 5.35 11.85
CA GLU A 183 -16.42 5.35 11.84
C GLU A 183 -17.00 4.00 12.30
N GLY A 184 -16.37 2.89 11.89
CA GLY A 184 -16.82 1.55 12.25
C GLY A 184 -16.66 1.23 13.74
N PHE A 185 -15.58 1.73 14.36
CA PHE A 185 -15.37 1.60 15.80
C PHE A 185 -16.26 2.57 16.59
N GLY A 186 -16.48 3.78 16.07
CA GLY A 186 -17.43 4.74 16.64
C GLY A 186 -18.85 4.18 16.74
N LYS A 187 -19.29 3.36 15.77
CA LYS A 187 -20.57 2.63 15.84
C LYS A 187 -20.65 1.64 17.00
N ILE A 188 -19.54 0.97 17.35
CA ILE A 188 -19.48 0.11 18.55
C ILE A 188 -19.69 0.97 19.79
N CYS A 189 -19.00 2.10 19.91
CA CYS A 189 -19.11 2.99 21.07
C CYS A 189 -20.54 3.53 21.23
N THR A 190 -21.14 4.02 20.14
CA THR A 190 -22.55 4.47 20.15
C THR A 190 -23.52 3.36 20.55
N ALA A 191 -23.30 2.12 20.09
CA ALA A 191 -24.12 0.98 20.49
C ALA A 191 -23.97 0.68 22.00
N LEU A 192 -22.75 0.74 22.53
CA LEU A 192 -22.50 0.55 23.97
C LEU A 192 -23.13 1.67 24.81
N GLU A 193 -23.04 2.93 24.37
CA GLU A 193 -23.72 4.07 25.00
C GLU A 193 -25.25 3.88 25.00
N GLN A 194 -25.81 3.42 23.88
CA GLN A 194 -27.23 3.14 23.77
C GLN A 194 -27.68 1.99 24.68
N SER A 195 -26.88 0.93 24.75
CA SER A 195 -27.13 -0.21 25.63
C SER A 195 -27.02 0.15 27.11
N LEU A 196 -26.24 1.19 27.44
CA LEU A 196 -26.04 1.64 28.81
C LEU A 196 -27.20 2.52 29.28
N ASN A 197 -27.62 3.48 28.45
CA ASN A 197 -28.56 4.53 28.83
C ASN A 197 -30.02 4.27 28.43
N TYR A 198 -30.25 3.43 27.43
CA TYR A 198 -31.57 3.16 26.87
C TYR A 198 -31.85 1.64 26.85
N ASP A 199 -32.21 1.09 25.70
CA ASP A 199 -32.56 -0.32 25.53
C ASP A 199 -31.45 -1.07 24.76
N ARG A 200 -31.09 -2.24 25.28
CA ARG A 200 -30.16 -3.19 24.64
C ARG A 200 -30.66 -3.66 23.28
N THR A 201 -31.97 -3.80 23.11
CA THR A 201 -32.62 -4.27 21.87
C THR A 201 -32.43 -3.26 20.73
N ILE A 202 -32.54 -1.96 21.04
CA ILE A 202 -32.31 -0.88 20.08
C ILE A 202 -30.83 -0.85 19.68
N SER A 203 -29.93 -0.94 20.67
CA SER A 203 -28.49 -1.05 20.43
C SER A 203 -28.11 -2.25 19.55
N LEU A 204 -28.73 -3.40 19.82
CA LEU A 204 -28.55 -4.62 19.02
C LEU A 204 -29.03 -4.42 17.57
N ALA A 205 -30.23 -3.90 17.37
CA ALA A 205 -30.77 -3.64 16.04
C ALA A 205 -29.90 -2.66 15.24
N TYR A 206 -29.43 -1.58 15.89
CA TYR A 206 -28.50 -0.62 15.31
C TYR A 206 -27.20 -1.29 14.85
N LEU A 207 -26.58 -2.07 15.71
CA LEU A 207 -25.29 -2.70 15.44
C LEU A 207 -25.40 -3.85 14.41
N GLU A 208 -26.49 -4.62 14.44
CA GLU A 208 -26.76 -5.66 13.46
C GLU A 208 -26.97 -5.10 12.05
N ASN A 209 -27.76 -4.02 11.93
CA ASN A 209 -27.98 -3.35 10.65
C ASN A 209 -26.65 -2.86 10.05
N HIS A 210 -25.83 -2.19 10.86
CA HIS A 210 -24.50 -1.74 10.41
C HIS A 210 -23.55 -2.88 10.04
N ARG A 211 -23.60 -4.01 10.75
CA ARG A 211 -22.81 -5.20 10.39
C ARG A 211 -23.27 -5.81 9.07
N ILE A 212 -24.58 -5.93 8.85
CA ILE A 212 -25.15 -6.47 7.61
C ILE A 212 -24.75 -5.56 6.43
N LEU A 213 -24.93 -4.25 6.58
CA LEU A 213 -24.50 -3.26 5.59
C LEU A 213 -23.00 -3.35 5.32
N GLY A 214 -22.17 -3.49 6.36
CA GLY A 214 -20.73 -3.67 6.21
C GLY A 214 -20.35 -4.95 5.45
N LYS A 215 -21.05 -6.07 5.69
CA LYS A 215 -20.85 -7.32 4.92
C LYS A 215 -21.25 -7.16 3.47
N GLU A 216 -22.39 -6.53 3.20
CA GLU A 216 -22.89 -6.35 1.84
C GLU A 216 -22.00 -5.39 1.04
N ILE A 217 -21.55 -4.28 1.63
CA ILE A 217 -20.56 -3.39 1.01
C ILE A 217 -19.28 -4.16 0.67
N ASN A 218 -18.76 -4.97 1.60
CA ASN A 218 -17.57 -5.79 1.35
C ASN A 218 -17.77 -6.82 0.23
N LYS A 219 -18.96 -7.43 0.14
CA LYS A 219 -19.33 -8.34 -0.95
C LYS A 219 -19.35 -7.60 -2.29
N GLN A 220 -19.96 -6.42 -2.34
CA GLN A 220 -19.99 -5.57 -3.54
C GLN A 220 -18.59 -5.12 -3.98
N LEU A 221 -17.73 -4.73 -3.03
CA LEU A 221 -16.33 -4.39 -3.31
C LEU A 221 -15.55 -5.57 -3.89
N ARG A 222 -15.75 -6.79 -3.36
CA ARG A 222 -15.16 -8.02 -3.91
C ARG A 222 -15.64 -8.27 -5.34
N ILE A 223 -16.94 -8.15 -5.59
CA ILE A 223 -17.52 -8.32 -6.92
C ILE A 223 -16.92 -7.29 -7.88
N ARG A 224 -16.91 -6.00 -7.54
CA ARG A 224 -16.31 -4.93 -8.37
C ARG A 224 -14.83 -5.17 -8.65
N LYS A 225 -14.05 -5.58 -7.65
CA LYS A 225 -12.63 -5.92 -7.83
C LYS A 225 -12.45 -7.10 -8.77
N ASN A 226 -13.28 -8.13 -8.65
CA ASN A 226 -13.27 -9.27 -9.54
C ASN A 226 -13.65 -8.87 -10.97
N THR A 227 -14.70 -8.07 -11.14
CA THR A 227 -15.12 -7.54 -12.45
C THR A 227 -14.03 -6.72 -13.11
N ARG A 228 -13.35 -5.81 -12.38
CA ARG A 228 -12.21 -5.06 -12.93
C ARG A 228 -11.07 -5.98 -13.37
N LYS A 229 -10.71 -6.98 -12.54
CA LYS A 229 -9.69 -7.97 -12.91
C LYS A 229 -10.08 -8.75 -14.17
N LYS A 230 -11.35 -9.15 -14.29
CA LYS A 230 -11.88 -9.80 -15.50
C LYS A 230 -11.78 -8.90 -16.73
N ILE A 231 -12.20 -7.64 -16.63
CA ILE A 231 -12.10 -6.68 -17.74
C ILE A 231 -10.63 -6.49 -18.17
N ILE A 232 -9.72 -6.29 -17.21
CA ILE A 232 -8.29 -6.16 -17.50
C ILE A 232 -7.75 -7.44 -18.16
N GLY A 233 -8.14 -8.61 -17.68
CA GLY A 233 -7.75 -9.90 -18.26
C GLY A 233 -8.26 -10.08 -19.70
N VAL A 234 -9.52 -9.73 -19.96
CA VAL A 234 -10.11 -9.77 -21.31
C VAL A 234 -9.39 -8.78 -22.24
N LEU A 235 -9.11 -7.56 -21.77
CA LEU A 235 -8.38 -6.57 -22.55
C LEU A 235 -6.96 -7.03 -22.88
N LEU A 236 -6.27 -7.67 -21.92
CA LEU A 236 -4.95 -8.27 -22.12
C LEU A 236 -4.95 -9.43 -23.12
N MET A 237 -6.05 -10.16 -23.27
CA MET A 237 -6.19 -11.23 -24.27
C MET A 237 -6.51 -10.67 -25.67
N ILE A 238 -7.32 -9.61 -25.74
CA ILE A 238 -7.72 -8.98 -27.01
C ILE A 238 -6.58 -8.13 -27.59
N PHE A 239 -5.80 -7.47 -26.74
CA PHE A 239 -4.73 -6.56 -27.16
C PHE A 239 -3.70 -7.20 -28.11
N PRO A 240 -3.15 -8.41 -27.84
CA PRO A 240 -2.26 -9.10 -28.77
C PRO A 240 -2.92 -9.43 -30.11
N LEU A 241 -4.19 -9.83 -30.12
CA LEU A 241 -4.92 -10.18 -31.35
C LEU A 241 -5.14 -8.95 -32.24
N VAL A 242 -5.53 -7.82 -31.64
CA VAL A 242 -5.70 -6.55 -32.37
C VAL A 242 -4.36 -6.03 -32.87
N ALA A 243 -3.29 -6.12 -32.07
CA ALA A 243 -1.95 -5.75 -32.49
C ALA A 243 -1.45 -6.61 -33.66
N LEU A 244 -1.71 -7.92 -33.63
CA LEU A 244 -1.30 -8.86 -34.67
C LEU A 244 -2.09 -8.63 -35.97
N LEU A 245 -3.39 -8.33 -35.87
CA LEU A 245 -4.22 -7.90 -37.00
C LEU A 245 -3.73 -6.57 -37.58
N ALA A 246 -3.40 -5.58 -36.75
CA ALA A 246 -2.88 -4.30 -37.22
C ALA A 246 -1.54 -4.46 -37.95
N ILE A 247 -0.63 -5.29 -37.42
CA ILE A 247 0.68 -5.58 -38.04
C ILE A 247 0.49 -6.38 -39.34
N GLY A 248 -0.39 -7.39 -39.34
CA GLY A 248 -0.64 -8.26 -40.50
C GLY A 248 -1.42 -7.59 -41.62
N SER A 249 -2.33 -6.67 -41.31
CA SER A 249 -3.09 -5.90 -42.31
C SER A 249 -2.33 -4.70 -42.86
N TYR A 250 -1.25 -4.27 -42.21
CA TYR A 250 -0.46 -3.11 -42.60
C TYR A 250 0.09 -3.17 -44.05
N PRO A 251 0.68 -4.29 -44.53
CA PRO A 251 1.17 -4.37 -45.91
C PRO A 251 0.04 -4.29 -46.94
N TRP A 252 -1.12 -4.88 -46.65
CA TRP A 252 -2.28 -4.86 -47.53
C TRP A 252 -2.90 -3.46 -47.60
N LEU A 253 -3.02 -2.75 -46.47
CA LEU A 253 -3.48 -1.36 -46.44
C LEU A 253 -2.57 -0.42 -47.23
N ILE A 254 -1.24 -0.58 -47.12
CA ILE A 254 -0.30 0.20 -47.92
C ILE A 254 -0.43 -0.11 -49.41
N PHE A 255 -0.65 -1.38 -49.77
CA PHE A 255 -0.86 -1.79 -51.16
C PHE A 255 -2.14 -1.19 -51.74
N THR A 256 -3.26 -1.20 -51.01
CA THR A 256 -4.53 -0.63 -51.47
C THR A 256 -4.47 0.90 -51.56
N LEU A 257 -3.83 1.57 -50.60
CA LEU A 257 -3.60 3.02 -50.67
C LEU A 257 -2.76 3.41 -51.90
N LYS A 258 -1.69 2.64 -52.19
CA LYS A 258 -0.89 2.84 -53.41
C LYS A 258 -1.65 2.56 -54.70
N GLN A 259 -2.58 1.62 -54.70
CA GLN A 259 -3.44 1.35 -55.86
C GLN A 259 -4.38 2.52 -56.11
N ILE A 260 -4.96 3.10 -55.06
CA ILE A 260 -5.87 4.26 -55.15
C ILE A 260 -5.13 5.51 -55.64
N ASP A 261 -3.89 5.76 -55.17
CA ASP A 261 -3.05 6.87 -55.66
C ASP A 261 -2.62 6.72 -57.14
N ASN A 262 -2.64 5.50 -57.68
CA ASN A 262 -2.26 5.21 -59.06
C ASN A 262 -3.47 5.12 -60.02
N VAL A 263 -4.69 5.40 -59.55
CA VAL A 263 -5.85 5.54 -60.44
C VAL A 263 -5.82 6.95 -61.03
N PRO A 264 -5.56 7.14 -62.34
CA PRO A 264 -5.76 8.44 -62.96
C PRO A 264 -7.24 8.80 -62.86
N MET A 265 -7.55 10.01 -62.35
CA MET A 265 -8.91 10.56 -62.42
C MET A 265 -9.41 10.60 -63.87
#